data_AF-A0AB74A9J3-F1
#
_entry.id   AF-A0AB74A9J3-F1
#
_cell.length_a   1.000
_cell.length_b   1.000
_cell.length_c   1.000
_cell.angle_alpha   90.00
_cell.angle_beta   90.00
_cell.angle_gamma   90.00
#
_symmetry.space_group_name_H-M   'P 1'
#
loop_
_entity.id
_entity.type
_entity.pdbx_description
1 polymer ?
#
loop_
_entity_poly.entity_id
_entity_poly.type
_entity_poly.pdbx_seq_one_letter_code
_entity_poly.pdbx_strand_id
1 'polypeptide(L)'
;MTTALNRRSWVESANGHADFPLQNLPIGVFSHGQTAPRGGVAIGDRIFDLRVATESGMFQGQAAEVAEIASRDQLNDFLALGAAARRALRAALLQLLDEDSPQRDRLQAVGGLLLPMSECTLHMPARVGDYSDFYVGIHHALNVGKLFRPDNPLLPNYKYVPIGYHGRASTLCPSGTTVRRPNGQTLVPGQEVPVFGPCKRLDYELELGVWIGPGNAQGEAIGIDQAAEHIAGLCLLNDWSARDIQAWEYQPLGPFLSKSFATTISPWVVTAEALEPFRRAQPPRPEGDPQPLAYLLDDHDQQRGALDIELEVLLLTAQMKADGLAPHRLGLSNALNMYWTVAQMVAHHSVNGCKLQPGDLLGTGTLSGPQEGQYGSLLEMTAGGKQPVTLPNGETRMFLQRGDEVILRARCHREEHVSIGFGECRGVVLD
;
A
#
# COMPACT_ATOMS: atom_id res chain seq x y z
N MET A 1 29.24 4.44 16.17
CA MET A 1 28.03 3.64 15.90
C MET A 1 26.86 4.48 15.34
N THR A 2 26.96 5.82 15.29
CA THR A 2 26.00 6.76 14.69
C THR A 2 26.08 6.90 13.15
N THR A 3 27.12 6.36 12.51
CA THR A 3 27.39 6.57 11.07
C THR A 3 26.56 5.68 10.14
N ALA A 4 26.05 4.54 10.61
CA ALA A 4 25.30 3.59 9.77
C ALA A 4 23.83 4.01 9.52
N LEU A 5 23.22 4.78 10.43
CA LEU A 5 21.81 5.16 10.37
C LEU A 5 21.56 6.33 9.41
N ASN A 6 22.55 7.20 9.21
CA ASN A 6 22.47 8.41 8.39
C ASN A 6 23.40 8.38 7.18
N ARG A 7 23.66 7.19 6.62
CA ARG A 7 24.43 7.03 5.38
C ARG A 7 23.81 7.89 4.27
N ARG A 8 24.68 8.55 3.50
CA ARG A 8 24.30 9.38 2.36
C ARG A 8 24.66 8.69 1.06
N SER A 9 24.07 9.15 -0.04
CA SER A 9 24.33 8.64 -1.37
C SER A 9 25.13 9.62 -2.22
N TRP A 10 25.96 9.10 -3.14
CA TRP A 10 26.51 9.92 -4.23
C TRP A 10 25.46 10.36 -5.24
N VAL A 11 24.26 9.76 -5.23
CA VAL A 11 23.08 10.30 -5.91
C VAL A 11 22.55 11.45 -5.06
N GLU A 12 22.97 12.67 -5.37
CA GLU A 12 22.75 13.84 -4.52
C GLU A 12 21.28 14.08 -4.17
N SER A 13 20.38 13.89 -5.15
CA SER A 13 18.93 14.06 -4.98
C SER A 13 18.31 13.11 -3.95
N ALA A 14 19.01 12.04 -3.54
CA ALA A 14 18.51 11.13 -2.50
C ALA A 14 18.73 11.68 -1.08
N ASN A 15 19.69 12.59 -0.89
CA ASN A 15 20.06 13.10 0.41
C ASN A 15 19.03 14.14 0.90
N GLY A 16 18.14 13.72 1.79
CA GLY A 16 17.00 14.54 2.24
C GLY A 16 15.76 14.39 1.37
N HIS A 17 15.76 13.45 0.42
CA HIS A 17 14.55 13.11 -0.32
C HIS A 17 13.50 12.54 0.63
N ALA A 18 12.25 13.00 0.51
CA ALA A 18 11.21 12.67 1.46
C ALA A 18 10.79 11.18 1.40
N ASP A 19 10.84 10.57 0.20
CA ASP A 19 10.44 9.17 0.02
C ASP A 19 11.59 8.21 -0.27
N PHE A 20 12.54 8.55 -1.15
CA PHE A 20 13.57 7.63 -1.65
C PHE A 20 15.02 7.99 -1.24
N PRO A 21 15.34 8.15 0.05
CA PRO A 21 16.73 8.23 0.46
C PRO A 21 17.41 6.85 0.37
N LEU A 22 18.72 6.81 0.61
CA LEU A 22 19.52 5.58 0.59
C LEU A 22 19.00 4.50 1.55
N GLN A 23 18.31 4.90 2.61
CA GLN A 23 17.71 4.00 3.60
C GLN A 23 16.46 3.28 3.07
N ASN A 24 15.84 3.76 1.99
CA ASN A 24 14.63 3.15 1.45
C ASN A 24 14.96 2.07 0.41
N LEU A 25 15.42 2.48 -0.77
CA LEU A 25 15.71 1.61 -1.92
C LEU A 25 14.54 0.65 -2.27
N PRO A 26 13.32 1.17 -2.50
CA PRO A 26 12.21 0.32 -2.89
C PRO A 26 12.39 -0.15 -4.33
N ILE A 27 11.84 -1.31 -4.65
CA ILE A 27 12.00 -1.96 -5.95
C ILE A 27 10.68 -1.88 -6.71
N GLY A 28 10.75 -1.61 -8.01
CA GLY A 28 9.59 -1.48 -8.89
C GLY A 28 9.94 -1.85 -10.32
N VAL A 29 8.92 -1.90 -11.18
CA VAL A 29 9.09 -2.17 -12.61
C VAL A 29 8.87 -0.88 -13.38
N PHE A 30 9.77 -0.56 -14.29
CA PHE A 30 9.71 0.65 -15.10
C PHE A 30 10.10 0.39 -16.56
N SER A 31 9.72 1.31 -17.44
CA SER A 31 10.28 1.46 -18.78
C SER A 31 10.74 2.89 -19.00
N HIS A 32 11.68 3.08 -19.93
CA HIS A 32 12.19 4.41 -20.34
C HIS A 32 12.14 4.50 -21.86
N GLY A 33 11.42 5.49 -22.40
CA GLY A 33 11.13 5.57 -23.83
C GLY A 33 10.41 4.32 -24.36
N GLN A 34 11.00 3.65 -25.36
CA GLN A 34 10.45 2.44 -25.99
C GLN A 34 11.08 1.14 -25.46
N THR A 35 11.85 1.21 -24.38
CA THR A 35 12.49 0.03 -23.78
C THR A 35 11.45 -0.87 -23.11
N ALA A 36 11.73 -2.19 -23.09
CA ALA A 36 10.88 -3.14 -22.38
C ALA A 36 10.87 -2.88 -20.86
N PRO A 37 9.76 -3.22 -20.17
CA PRO A 37 9.69 -3.16 -18.71
C PRO A 37 10.80 -3.98 -18.05
N ARG A 38 11.35 -3.45 -16.96
CA ARG A 38 12.39 -4.09 -16.17
C ARG A 38 12.44 -3.53 -14.75
N GLY A 39 13.04 -4.29 -13.85
CA GLY A 39 13.19 -3.87 -12.48
C GLY A 39 14.19 -2.73 -12.29
N GLY A 40 13.86 -1.84 -11.38
CA GLY A 40 14.70 -0.73 -10.95
C GLY A 40 14.50 -0.42 -9.48
N VAL A 41 15.41 0.41 -8.94
CA VAL A 41 15.39 0.85 -7.54
C VAL A 41 15.26 2.37 -7.51
N ALA A 42 14.30 2.89 -6.75
CA ALA A 42 14.19 4.33 -6.56
C ALA A 42 15.30 4.87 -5.65
N ILE A 43 15.96 5.96 -6.07
CA ILE A 43 16.99 6.66 -5.29
C ILE A 43 16.98 8.15 -5.63
N GLY A 44 16.45 8.97 -4.72
CA GLY A 44 16.10 10.37 -4.99
C GLY A 44 15.13 10.49 -6.17
N ASP A 45 15.39 11.45 -7.06
CA ASP A 45 14.62 11.68 -8.29
C ASP A 45 15.04 10.75 -9.45
N ARG A 46 15.76 9.67 -9.15
CA ARG A 46 16.33 8.73 -10.14
C ARG A 46 15.85 7.31 -9.91
N ILE A 47 15.90 6.52 -10.99
CA ILE A 47 15.77 5.07 -10.95
C ILE A 47 17.14 4.47 -11.30
N PHE A 48 17.66 3.62 -10.40
CA PHE A 48 18.81 2.78 -10.65
C PHE A 48 18.36 1.53 -11.42
N ASP A 49 18.84 1.38 -12.64
CA ASP A 49 18.45 0.31 -13.56
C ASP A 49 19.18 -1.00 -13.23
N LEU A 50 18.45 -1.96 -12.66
CA LEU A 50 19.04 -3.23 -12.21
C LEU A 50 19.54 -4.08 -13.38
N ARG A 51 18.95 -3.93 -14.57
CA ARG A 51 19.38 -4.68 -15.76
C ARG A 51 20.72 -4.15 -16.24
N VAL A 52 20.84 -2.84 -16.42
CA VAL A 52 22.09 -2.19 -16.82
C VAL A 52 23.19 -2.46 -15.79
N ALA A 53 22.88 -2.40 -14.49
CA ALA A 53 23.82 -2.70 -13.42
C ALA A 53 24.33 -4.15 -13.45
N THR A 54 23.43 -5.11 -13.70
CA THR A 54 23.76 -6.54 -13.78
C THR A 54 24.60 -6.83 -15.04
N GLU A 55 24.17 -6.34 -16.20
CA GLU A 55 24.89 -6.50 -17.47
C GLU A 55 26.28 -5.85 -17.45
N SER A 56 26.46 -4.79 -16.66
CA SER A 56 27.75 -4.11 -16.47
C SER A 56 28.65 -4.77 -15.41
N GLY A 57 28.19 -5.84 -14.75
CA GLY A 57 28.94 -6.58 -13.74
C GLY A 57 29.19 -5.79 -12.46
N MET A 58 28.17 -5.05 -11.97
CA MET A 58 28.25 -4.28 -10.72
C MET A 58 28.01 -5.13 -9.47
N PHE A 59 27.33 -6.26 -9.61
CA PHE A 59 27.04 -7.19 -8.52
C PHE A 59 27.96 -8.42 -8.57
N GLN A 60 28.16 -9.05 -7.41
CA GLN A 60 28.98 -10.26 -7.26
C GLN A 60 28.30 -11.28 -6.34
N GLY A 61 28.64 -12.56 -6.51
CA GLY A 61 28.11 -13.65 -5.68
C GLY A 61 26.58 -13.70 -5.67
N GLN A 62 26.01 -14.00 -4.50
CA GLN A 62 24.55 -14.10 -4.33
C GLN A 62 23.82 -12.81 -4.73
N ALA A 63 24.40 -11.62 -4.52
CA ALA A 63 23.76 -10.37 -4.90
C ALA A 63 23.61 -10.24 -6.44
N ALA A 64 24.50 -10.84 -7.22
CA ALA A 64 24.40 -10.85 -8.69
C ALA A 64 23.22 -11.70 -9.17
N GLU A 65 23.07 -12.90 -8.62
CA GLU A 65 21.95 -13.79 -8.93
C GLU A 65 20.61 -13.12 -8.59
N VAL A 66 20.53 -12.48 -7.42
CA VAL A 66 19.31 -11.79 -6.99
C VAL A 66 19.05 -10.52 -7.81
N ALA A 67 20.08 -9.75 -8.17
CA ALA A 67 19.94 -8.58 -9.03
C ALA A 67 19.43 -8.96 -10.43
N GLU A 68 19.92 -10.07 -10.99
CA GLU A 68 19.44 -10.59 -12.28
C GLU A 68 17.94 -10.92 -12.21
N ILE A 69 17.50 -11.62 -11.17
CA ILE A 69 16.09 -11.94 -10.94
C ILE A 69 15.26 -10.65 -10.76
N ALA A 70 15.75 -9.71 -9.95
CA ALA A 70 15.08 -8.44 -9.70
C ALA A 70 15.07 -7.50 -10.92
N SER A 71 15.88 -7.75 -11.96
CA SER A 71 15.95 -6.95 -13.20
C SER A 71 14.92 -7.36 -14.28
N ARG A 72 14.11 -8.39 -14.00
CA ARG A 72 13.06 -8.89 -14.89
C ARG A 72 11.91 -7.88 -15.02
N ASP A 73 10.99 -8.16 -15.93
CA ASP A 73 9.80 -7.35 -16.23
C ASP A 73 8.69 -7.46 -15.17
N GLN A 74 8.85 -8.35 -14.20
CA GLN A 74 7.96 -8.53 -13.04
C GLN A 74 8.76 -9.01 -11.83
N LEU A 75 8.34 -8.62 -10.63
CA LEU A 75 9.05 -8.95 -9.39
C LEU A 75 8.65 -10.29 -8.78
N ASN A 76 7.72 -11.06 -9.35
CA ASN A 76 7.24 -12.32 -8.73
C ASN A 76 8.36 -13.27 -8.31
N ASP A 77 9.35 -13.49 -9.20
CA ASP A 77 10.48 -14.37 -8.89
C ASP A 77 11.37 -13.79 -7.80
N PHE A 78 11.49 -12.45 -7.72
CA PHE A 78 12.19 -11.76 -6.64
C PHE A 78 11.43 -11.85 -5.31
N LEU A 79 10.09 -11.69 -5.32
CA LEU A 79 9.24 -11.83 -4.13
C LEU A 79 9.26 -13.28 -3.63
N ALA A 80 9.34 -14.26 -4.54
CA ALA A 80 9.46 -15.68 -4.20
C ALA A 80 10.74 -16.01 -3.43
N LEU A 81 11.76 -15.15 -3.50
CA LEU A 81 12.97 -15.29 -2.71
C LEU A 81 12.69 -14.95 -1.24
N GLY A 82 13.27 -15.73 -0.33
CA GLY A 82 13.24 -15.43 1.10
C GLY A 82 14.06 -14.19 1.49
N ALA A 83 13.88 -13.73 2.72
CA ALA A 83 14.51 -12.51 3.25
C ALA A 83 16.04 -12.50 3.11
N ALA A 84 16.72 -13.65 3.20
CA ALA A 84 18.18 -13.72 3.05
C ALA A 84 18.67 -13.19 1.70
N ALA A 85 18.02 -13.60 0.60
CA ALA A 85 18.37 -13.16 -0.74
C ALA A 85 18.07 -11.65 -0.95
N ARG A 86 16.91 -11.18 -0.47
CA ARG A 86 16.55 -9.76 -0.54
C ARG A 86 17.52 -8.88 0.25
N ARG A 87 17.95 -9.34 1.44
CA ARG A 87 18.99 -8.68 2.25
C ARG A 87 20.34 -8.63 1.53
N ALA A 88 20.72 -9.68 0.79
CA ALA A 88 21.96 -9.70 0.03
C ALA A 88 21.95 -8.62 -1.08
N LEU A 89 20.88 -8.53 -1.87
CA LEU A 89 20.73 -7.46 -2.86
C LEU A 89 20.72 -6.07 -2.21
N ARG A 90 19.94 -5.89 -1.14
CA ARG A 90 19.87 -4.62 -0.40
C ARG A 90 21.24 -4.18 0.14
N ALA A 91 22.01 -5.09 0.71
CA ALA A 91 23.35 -4.79 1.21
C ALA A 91 24.29 -4.35 0.09
N ALA A 92 24.24 -5.02 -1.07
CA ALA A 92 25.03 -4.63 -2.23
C ALA A 92 24.62 -3.26 -2.77
N LEU A 93 23.31 -2.98 -2.90
CA LEU A 93 22.80 -1.68 -3.32
C LEU A 93 23.24 -0.56 -2.37
N LEU A 94 23.14 -0.80 -1.05
CA LEU A 94 23.62 0.15 -0.04
C LEU A 94 25.12 0.43 -0.16
N GLN A 95 25.95 -0.53 -0.60
CA GLN A 95 27.39 -0.32 -0.83
C GLN A 95 27.67 0.39 -2.17
N LEU A 96 26.94 0.05 -3.22
CA LEU A 96 27.09 0.66 -4.55
C LEU A 96 26.65 2.12 -4.54
N LEU A 97 25.57 2.45 -3.83
CA LEU A 97 24.96 3.79 -3.82
C LEU A 97 25.46 4.69 -2.70
N ASP A 98 26.33 4.22 -1.81
CA ASP A 98 26.91 5.01 -0.71
C ASP A 98 27.80 6.14 -1.21
N GLU A 99 27.78 7.32 -0.57
CA GLU A 99 28.60 8.47 -0.97
C GLU A 99 30.11 8.16 -1.10
N ASP A 100 30.62 7.24 -0.27
CA ASP A 100 32.01 6.80 -0.22
C ASP A 100 32.26 5.51 -1.03
N SER A 101 31.33 5.12 -1.91
CA SER A 101 31.47 3.88 -2.69
C SER A 101 32.75 3.91 -3.55
N PRO A 102 33.64 2.91 -3.43
CA PRO A 102 34.84 2.83 -4.26
C PRO A 102 34.51 2.53 -5.73
N GLN A 103 33.26 2.13 -6.02
CA GLN A 103 32.78 1.90 -7.38
C GLN A 103 32.10 3.13 -7.99
N ARG A 104 32.00 4.26 -7.27
CA ARG A 104 31.30 5.47 -7.72
C ARG A 104 31.70 5.91 -9.12
N ASP A 105 32.99 6.10 -9.39
CA ASP A 105 33.46 6.55 -10.71
C ASP A 105 33.08 5.57 -11.83
N ARG A 106 33.18 4.27 -11.54
CA ARG A 106 32.78 3.21 -12.48
C ARG A 106 31.26 3.24 -12.73
N LEU A 107 30.44 3.39 -11.69
CA LEU A 107 28.98 3.48 -11.79
C LEU A 107 28.57 4.71 -12.61
N GLN A 108 29.18 5.88 -12.35
CA GLN A 108 28.90 7.11 -13.08
C GLN A 108 29.31 7.06 -14.55
N ALA A 109 30.28 6.22 -14.90
CA ALA A 109 30.71 6.00 -16.28
C ALA A 109 29.74 5.09 -17.09
N VAL A 110 28.85 4.35 -16.43
CA VAL A 110 27.87 3.48 -17.12
C VAL A 110 26.67 4.31 -17.57
N GLY A 111 26.57 4.52 -18.89
CA GLY A 111 25.43 5.19 -19.49
C GLY A 111 24.11 4.44 -19.25
N GLY A 112 23.05 5.19 -18.89
CA GLY A 112 21.72 4.61 -18.65
C GLY A 112 21.55 3.89 -17.31
N LEU A 113 22.57 3.85 -16.45
CA LEU A 113 22.48 3.24 -15.13
C LEU A 113 21.53 3.98 -14.18
N LEU A 114 21.53 5.31 -14.25
CA LEU A 114 20.62 6.18 -13.51
C LEU A 114 19.77 6.97 -14.49
N LEU A 115 18.46 6.78 -14.42
CA LEU A 115 17.49 7.44 -15.28
C LEU A 115 16.66 8.44 -14.47
N PRO A 116 16.35 9.64 -15.01
CA PRO A 116 15.39 10.55 -14.39
C PRO A 116 14.05 9.84 -14.19
N MET A 117 13.55 9.77 -12.95
CA MET A 117 12.28 9.09 -12.66
C MET A 117 11.11 9.71 -13.43
N SER A 118 11.17 11.04 -13.67
CA SER A 118 10.20 11.79 -14.47
C SER A 118 10.16 11.43 -15.95
N GLU A 119 11.16 10.73 -16.47
CA GLU A 119 11.20 10.25 -17.87
C GLU A 119 10.79 8.77 -17.98
N CYS A 120 10.53 8.11 -16.86
CA CYS A 120 10.20 6.71 -16.79
C CYS A 120 8.68 6.51 -16.65
N THR A 121 8.18 5.42 -17.23
CA THR A 121 6.82 4.92 -16.97
C THR A 121 6.92 3.79 -15.95
N LEU A 122 6.21 3.93 -14.84
CA LEU A 122 6.13 2.89 -13.81
C LEU A 122 4.97 1.94 -14.11
N HIS A 123 5.18 0.64 -13.87
CA HIS A 123 4.22 -0.43 -14.15
C HIS A 123 3.77 -1.11 -12.85
N MET A 124 2.85 -2.07 -12.96
CA MET A 124 2.57 -3.00 -11.87
C MET A 124 3.88 -3.71 -11.45
N PRO A 125 4.23 -3.75 -10.16
CA PRO A 125 5.50 -4.33 -9.72
C PRO A 125 5.53 -5.85 -9.86
N ALA A 126 4.39 -6.51 -9.70
CA ALA A 126 4.26 -7.96 -9.84
C ALA A 126 2.92 -8.32 -10.47
N ARG A 127 2.86 -9.50 -11.07
CA ARG A 127 1.61 -10.13 -11.46
C ARG A 127 0.90 -10.65 -10.21
N VAL A 128 -0.30 -10.13 -9.95
CA VAL A 128 -1.12 -10.57 -8.81
C VAL A 128 -1.89 -11.82 -9.20
N GLY A 129 -1.65 -12.92 -8.49
CA GLY A 129 -2.44 -14.15 -8.62
C GLY A 129 -3.81 -13.94 -7.99
N ASP A 130 -3.81 -13.75 -6.67
CA ASP A 130 -4.98 -13.45 -5.87
C ASP A 130 -4.82 -12.12 -5.11
N TYR A 131 -5.95 -11.40 -5.01
CA TYR A 131 -6.09 -10.20 -4.19
C TYR A 131 -7.15 -10.50 -3.12
N SER A 132 -6.78 -10.38 -1.86
CA SER A 132 -7.75 -10.40 -0.75
C SER A 132 -7.68 -9.08 -0.01
N ASP A 133 -8.83 -8.57 0.39
CA ASP A 133 -8.94 -7.32 1.10
C ASP A 133 -9.48 -7.57 2.51
N PHE A 134 -8.75 -7.10 3.51
CA PHE A 134 -9.09 -7.29 4.91
C PHE A 134 -9.93 -6.13 5.44
N TYR A 135 -10.26 -6.20 6.73
CA TYR A 135 -10.99 -5.16 7.42
C TYR A 135 -10.37 -4.94 8.81
N VAL A 136 -9.07 -4.64 8.87
CA VAL A 136 -8.33 -4.65 10.15
C VAL A 136 -8.36 -3.33 10.92
N GLY A 137 -8.78 -2.22 10.27
CA GLY A 137 -8.89 -0.90 10.89
C GLY A 137 -10.12 -0.76 11.79
N ILE A 138 -9.94 -0.85 13.12
CA ILE A 138 -11.07 -0.85 14.07
C ILE A 138 -11.83 0.47 14.11
N HIS A 139 -11.16 1.61 13.95
CA HIS A 139 -11.83 2.90 13.92
C HIS A 139 -12.74 3.03 12.70
N HIS A 140 -12.28 2.56 11.54
CA HIS A 140 -13.10 2.49 10.33
C HIS A 140 -14.32 1.58 10.55
N ALA A 141 -14.10 0.37 11.08
CA ALA A 141 -15.17 -0.57 11.42
C ALA A 141 -16.22 0.02 12.38
N LEU A 142 -15.78 0.77 13.39
CA LEU A 142 -16.65 1.48 14.32
C LEU A 142 -17.43 2.62 13.64
N ASN A 143 -16.74 3.44 12.84
CA ASN A 143 -17.34 4.60 12.18
C ASN A 143 -18.42 4.18 11.17
N VAL A 144 -18.08 3.25 10.28
CA VAL A 144 -19.03 2.70 9.31
C VAL A 144 -20.13 1.93 10.03
N GLY A 145 -19.77 1.11 11.02
CA GLY A 145 -20.72 0.38 11.86
C GLY A 145 -21.78 1.29 12.47
N LYS A 146 -21.40 2.45 13.03
CA LYS A 146 -22.34 3.41 13.64
C LYS A 146 -23.35 3.99 12.65
N LEU A 147 -23.01 4.08 11.36
CA LEU A 147 -23.92 4.59 10.33
C LEU A 147 -25.08 3.60 10.04
N PHE A 148 -24.84 2.30 10.21
CA PHE A 148 -25.81 1.25 9.88
C PHE A 148 -26.41 0.55 11.12
N ARG A 149 -25.65 0.48 12.21
CA ARG A 149 -25.95 -0.22 13.47
C ARG A 149 -25.42 0.61 14.65
N PRO A 150 -26.04 1.75 14.98
CA PRO A 150 -25.51 2.69 15.98
C PRO A 150 -25.30 2.06 17.36
N ASP A 151 -26.18 1.13 17.78
CA ASP A 151 -26.11 0.50 19.10
C ASP A 151 -25.05 -0.63 19.17
N ASN A 152 -24.74 -1.27 18.03
CA ASN A 152 -23.80 -2.38 17.93
C ASN A 152 -22.97 -2.25 16.63
N PRO A 153 -22.02 -1.28 16.59
CA PRO A 153 -21.34 -0.93 15.36
C PRO A 153 -20.44 -2.07 14.84
N LEU A 154 -19.75 -2.77 15.74
CA LEU A 154 -18.93 -3.93 15.41
C LEU A 154 -19.78 -5.21 15.42
N LEU A 155 -19.56 -6.05 14.43
CA LEU A 155 -20.11 -7.41 14.45
C LEU A 155 -19.37 -8.27 15.49
N PRO A 156 -20.04 -9.29 16.08
CA PRO A 156 -19.47 -10.06 17.20
C PRO A 156 -18.11 -10.71 16.91
N ASN A 157 -17.84 -11.07 15.65
CA ASN A 157 -16.62 -11.76 15.22
C ASN A 157 -15.40 -10.84 15.05
N TYR A 158 -15.58 -9.52 14.91
CA TYR A 158 -14.51 -8.59 14.53
C TYR A 158 -13.28 -8.65 15.44
N LYS A 159 -13.49 -8.80 16.76
CA LYS A 159 -12.42 -8.84 17.77
C LYS A 159 -11.74 -10.21 17.92
N TYR A 160 -12.25 -11.23 17.23
CA TYR A 160 -11.76 -12.60 17.27
C TYR A 160 -11.10 -13.04 15.96
N VAL A 161 -11.47 -12.43 14.83
CA VAL A 161 -11.00 -12.81 13.50
C VAL A 161 -10.65 -11.55 12.68
N PRO A 162 -9.46 -11.49 12.05
CA PRO A 162 -9.18 -10.48 11.03
C PRO A 162 -9.99 -10.80 9.77
N ILE A 163 -11.23 -10.32 9.73
CA ILE A 163 -12.14 -10.61 8.62
C ILE A 163 -11.61 -9.99 7.31
N GLY A 164 -11.87 -10.66 6.21
CA GLY A 164 -11.53 -10.22 4.86
C GLY A 164 -12.35 -10.96 3.81
N TYR A 165 -12.22 -10.55 2.56
CA TYR A 165 -12.91 -11.13 1.42
C TYR A 165 -11.96 -11.16 0.20
N HIS A 166 -12.29 -11.97 -0.79
CA HIS A 166 -11.53 -12.00 -2.04
C HIS A 166 -11.89 -10.78 -2.89
N GLY A 167 -10.89 -9.95 -3.19
CA GLY A 167 -10.99 -8.83 -4.10
C GLY A 167 -10.83 -9.26 -5.56
N ARG A 168 -10.69 -8.28 -6.46
CA ARG A 168 -10.55 -8.53 -7.91
C ARG A 168 -9.15 -8.18 -8.43
N ALA A 169 -8.32 -9.19 -8.62
CA ALA A 169 -6.95 -9.00 -9.13
C ALA A 169 -6.88 -8.36 -10.53
N SER A 170 -7.84 -8.65 -11.42
CA SER A 170 -7.81 -8.17 -12.82
C SER A 170 -7.99 -6.66 -13.00
N THR A 171 -8.43 -5.97 -11.96
CA THR A 171 -8.69 -4.51 -11.96
C THR A 171 -7.76 -3.76 -11.01
N LEU A 172 -6.71 -4.41 -10.54
CA LEU A 172 -5.57 -3.74 -9.94
C LEU A 172 -4.82 -2.95 -11.00
N CYS A 173 -4.57 -1.68 -10.74
CA CYS A 173 -3.88 -0.79 -11.66
C CYS A 173 -2.78 0.02 -10.95
N PRO A 174 -1.71 0.41 -11.66
CA PRO A 174 -0.67 1.23 -11.08
C PRO A 174 -1.18 2.67 -10.89
N SER A 175 -0.58 3.36 -9.92
CA SER A 175 -0.73 4.79 -9.69
C SER A 175 -0.67 5.62 -10.98
N GLY A 176 -1.57 6.60 -11.11
CA GLY A 176 -1.73 7.43 -12.29
C GLY A 176 -2.79 6.94 -13.28
N THR A 177 -3.27 5.70 -13.13
CA THR A 177 -4.38 5.18 -13.94
C THR A 177 -5.66 5.95 -13.61
N THR A 178 -6.39 6.39 -14.64
CA THR A 178 -7.69 7.05 -14.47
C THR A 178 -8.77 6.04 -14.06
N VAL A 179 -9.69 6.47 -13.20
CA VAL A 179 -10.76 5.62 -12.65
C VAL A 179 -12.11 6.05 -13.20
N ARG A 180 -12.76 5.20 -13.97
CA ARG A 180 -14.10 5.47 -14.49
C ARG A 180 -15.15 5.20 -13.42
N ARG A 181 -16.06 6.15 -13.21
CA ARG A 181 -17.23 5.98 -12.35
C ARG A 181 -18.05 4.77 -12.82
N PRO A 182 -18.32 3.79 -11.95
CA PRO A 182 -19.07 2.62 -12.36
C PRO A 182 -20.55 2.96 -12.53
N ASN A 183 -21.19 2.33 -13.50
CA ASN A 183 -22.64 2.17 -13.52
C ASN A 183 -23.01 0.90 -12.75
N GLY A 184 -24.16 0.91 -12.08
CA GLY A 184 -24.65 -0.27 -11.38
C GLY A 184 -26.08 -0.11 -10.89
N GLN A 185 -26.57 -1.14 -10.20
CA GLN A 185 -27.86 -1.09 -9.53
C GLN A 185 -27.74 -0.39 -8.19
N THR A 186 -28.69 0.49 -7.88
CA THR A 186 -28.80 1.15 -6.58
C THR A 186 -30.26 1.14 -6.13
N LEU A 187 -30.50 0.89 -4.84
CA LEU A 187 -31.83 1.05 -4.25
C LEU A 187 -31.91 2.40 -3.54
N VAL A 188 -32.77 3.29 -4.05
CA VAL A 188 -33.01 4.60 -3.43
C VAL A 188 -33.80 4.40 -2.13
N PRO A 189 -33.46 5.11 -1.03
CA PRO A 189 -34.21 4.99 0.22
C PRO A 189 -35.72 5.18 0.03
N GLY A 190 -36.51 4.28 0.60
CA GLY A 190 -37.98 4.29 0.49
C GLY A 190 -38.54 3.77 -0.83
N GLN A 191 -37.69 3.29 -1.75
CA GLN A 191 -38.11 2.58 -2.95
C GLN A 191 -37.99 1.06 -2.75
N GLU A 192 -38.80 0.31 -3.50
CA GLU A 192 -38.79 -1.17 -3.50
C GLU A 192 -38.06 -1.76 -4.70
N VAL A 193 -37.89 -0.98 -5.77
CA VAL A 193 -37.29 -1.41 -7.04
C VAL A 193 -35.98 -0.67 -7.27
N PRO A 194 -34.86 -1.37 -7.57
CA PRO A 194 -33.59 -0.71 -7.85
C PRO A 194 -33.62 0.02 -9.19
N VAL A 195 -32.76 1.03 -9.31
CA VAL A 195 -32.51 1.74 -10.56
C VAL A 195 -31.11 1.42 -11.07
N PHE A 196 -30.92 1.45 -12.40
CA PHE A 196 -29.62 1.33 -13.05
C PHE A 196 -29.10 2.70 -13.49
N GLY A 197 -27.82 2.97 -13.22
CA GLY A 197 -27.19 4.22 -13.64
C GLY A 197 -25.84 4.45 -12.97
N PRO A 198 -25.27 5.66 -13.11
CA PRO A 198 -23.97 5.99 -12.54
C PRO A 198 -24.02 6.00 -11.01
N CYS A 199 -22.95 5.50 -10.39
CA CYS A 199 -22.72 5.60 -8.95
C CYS A 199 -22.80 7.06 -8.48
N LYS A 200 -23.58 7.32 -7.43
CA LYS A 200 -23.78 8.62 -6.81
C LYS A 200 -22.87 8.84 -5.59
N ARG A 201 -22.33 7.75 -5.02
CA ARG A 201 -21.52 7.77 -3.79
C ARG A 201 -20.18 7.09 -4.03
N LEU A 202 -19.39 7.66 -4.94
CA LEU A 202 -18.04 7.18 -5.25
C LEU A 202 -17.06 7.65 -4.19
N ASP A 203 -16.21 6.76 -3.72
CA ASP A 203 -15.33 6.96 -2.58
C ASP A 203 -13.95 6.35 -2.83
N TYR A 204 -12.98 6.77 -2.03
CA TYR A 204 -11.68 6.13 -1.90
C TYR A 204 -11.62 5.35 -0.58
N GLU A 205 -10.63 4.46 -0.48
CA GLU A 205 -10.26 3.82 0.78
C GLU A 205 -8.75 3.90 0.97
N LEU A 206 -8.30 4.52 2.07
CA LEU A 206 -6.90 4.63 2.43
C LEU A 206 -6.39 3.30 2.98
N GLU A 207 -5.52 2.61 2.25
CA GLU A 207 -5.01 1.31 2.63
C GLU A 207 -3.51 1.14 2.38
N LEU A 208 -2.97 0.07 2.97
CA LEU A 208 -1.71 -0.53 2.57
C LEU A 208 -1.98 -1.86 1.87
N GLY A 209 -1.20 -2.14 0.82
CA GLY A 209 -1.14 -3.44 0.18
C GLY A 209 0.10 -4.19 0.65
N VAL A 210 -0.06 -5.44 1.08
CA VAL A 210 0.99 -6.33 1.54
C VAL A 210 1.33 -7.32 0.43
N TRP A 211 2.58 -7.29 -0.04
CA TRP A 211 3.07 -8.23 -1.04
C TRP A 211 3.54 -9.52 -0.38
N ILE A 212 2.91 -10.63 -0.76
CA ILE A 212 3.34 -11.96 -0.33
C ILE A 212 4.65 -12.34 -1.03
N GLY A 213 5.61 -12.77 -0.23
CA GLY A 213 6.90 -13.30 -0.64
C GLY A 213 6.83 -14.80 -0.92
N PRO A 214 7.67 -15.65 -0.32
CA PRO A 214 7.48 -17.09 -0.37
C PRO A 214 6.05 -17.46 0.03
N GLY A 215 5.41 -18.33 -0.74
CA GLY A 215 4.08 -18.86 -0.44
C GLY A 215 4.12 -20.00 0.57
N ASN A 216 3.03 -20.76 0.63
CA ASN A 216 2.91 -22.03 1.37
C ASN A 216 2.39 -23.14 0.44
N ALA A 217 2.46 -24.39 0.88
CA ALA A 217 1.80 -25.48 0.17
C ALA A 217 0.30 -25.48 0.49
N GLN A 218 -0.52 -25.97 -0.44
CA GLN A 218 -1.95 -26.11 -0.20
C GLN A 218 -2.19 -27.11 0.94
N GLY A 219 -3.02 -26.72 1.91
CA GLY A 219 -3.28 -27.52 3.12
C GLY A 219 -2.31 -27.24 4.27
N GLU A 220 -1.22 -26.49 4.04
CA GLU A 220 -0.22 -26.17 5.07
C GLU A 220 -0.35 -24.70 5.48
N ALA A 221 -0.82 -24.46 6.70
CA ALA A 221 -0.97 -23.10 7.23
C ALA A 221 0.39 -22.46 7.56
N ILE A 222 0.48 -21.15 7.41
CA ILE A 222 1.62 -20.35 7.88
C ILE A 222 1.36 -20.00 9.36
N GLY A 223 2.25 -20.44 10.25
CA GLY A 223 2.20 -20.06 11.66
C GLY A 223 2.45 -18.56 11.84
N ILE A 224 1.81 -17.94 12.83
CA ILE A 224 1.99 -16.50 13.12
C ILE A 224 3.45 -16.15 13.41
N ASP A 225 4.21 -17.06 14.02
CA ASP A 225 5.64 -16.96 14.31
C ASP A 225 6.51 -16.93 13.04
N GLN A 226 6.01 -17.49 11.94
CA GLN A 226 6.69 -17.52 10.63
C GLN A 226 6.15 -16.48 9.65
N ALA A 227 4.98 -15.89 9.92
CA ALA A 227 4.27 -15.02 8.99
C ALA A 227 5.11 -13.86 8.44
N ALA A 228 6.03 -13.32 9.25
CA ALA A 228 6.93 -12.24 8.83
C ALA A 228 7.87 -12.63 7.67
N GLU A 229 8.22 -13.91 7.54
CA GLU A 229 9.10 -14.42 6.47
C GLU A 229 8.40 -14.45 5.10
N HIS A 230 7.07 -14.52 5.13
CA HIS A 230 6.19 -14.53 3.95
C HIS A 230 5.78 -13.12 3.49
N ILE A 231 6.23 -12.05 4.16
CA ILE A 231 5.99 -10.67 3.76
C ILE A 231 7.22 -10.16 3.01
N ALA A 232 7.06 -9.84 1.72
CA ALA A 232 8.15 -9.30 0.92
C ALA A 232 8.28 -7.77 1.05
N GLY A 233 7.16 -7.07 1.17
CA GLY A 233 7.13 -5.61 1.27
C GLY A 233 5.70 -5.08 1.23
N LEU A 234 5.59 -3.75 1.28
CA LEU A 234 4.33 -3.04 1.30
C LEU A 234 4.27 -2.00 0.16
N CYS A 235 3.06 -1.64 -0.22
CA CYS A 235 2.73 -0.51 -1.09
C CYS A 235 1.52 0.25 -0.51
N LEU A 236 1.24 1.45 -1.00
CA LEU A 236 -0.05 2.11 -0.81
C LEU A 236 -1.11 1.44 -1.69
N LEU A 237 -2.35 1.36 -1.20
CA LEU A 237 -3.49 0.83 -1.92
C LEU A 237 -4.69 1.78 -1.77
N ASN A 238 -5.41 2.01 -2.86
CA ASN A 238 -6.70 2.71 -2.88
C ASN A 238 -7.77 1.77 -3.42
N ASP A 239 -8.66 1.30 -2.53
CA ASP A 239 -9.77 0.44 -2.91
C ASP A 239 -11.02 1.26 -3.24
N TRP A 240 -11.09 1.72 -4.50
CA TRP A 240 -12.17 2.58 -4.96
C TRP A 240 -13.52 1.92 -4.76
N SER A 241 -14.46 2.70 -4.22
CA SER A 241 -15.69 2.14 -3.67
C SER A 241 -16.93 2.89 -4.14
N ALA A 242 -17.87 2.16 -4.73
CA ALA A 242 -19.20 2.68 -5.08
C ALA A 242 -20.21 2.33 -3.99
N ARG A 243 -20.34 3.21 -2.97
CA ARG A 243 -21.04 2.92 -1.70
C ARG A 243 -22.53 2.63 -1.85
N ASP A 244 -23.18 3.25 -2.82
CA ASP A 244 -24.59 3.04 -3.12
C ASP A 244 -24.86 1.72 -3.84
N ILE A 245 -23.95 1.29 -4.72
CA ILE A 245 -23.97 -0.06 -5.31
C ILE A 245 -23.71 -1.09 -4.20
N GLN A 246 -22.70 -0.83 -3.35
CA GLN A 246 -22.31 -1.71 -2.24
C GLN A 246 -23.48 -1.99 -1.31
N ALA A 247 -24.17 -0.94 -0.87
CA ALA A 247 -25.28 -1.05 0.06
C ALA A 247 -26.43 -1.93 -0.48
N TRP A 248 -26.61 -1.99 -1.80
CA TRP A 248 -27.62 -2.82 -2.44
C TRP A 248 -27.18 -4.27 -2.63
N GLU A 249 -25.93 -4.50 -3.04
CA GLU A 249 -25.47 -5.83 -3.47
C GLU A 249 -24.88 -6.70 -2.34
N TYR A 250 -24.34 -6.11 -1.27
CA TYR A 250 -23.37 -6.81 -0.43
C TYR A 250 -23.95 -7.91 0.46
N GLN A 251 -25.28 -7.95 0.65
CA GLN A 251 -25.91 -8.96 1.48
C GLN A 251 -26.43 -10.12 0.63
N PRO A 252 -26.13 -11.39 1.00
CA PRO A 252 -25.29 -11.84 2.12
C PRO A 252 -23.82 -12.09 1.75
N LEU A 253 -23.41 -11.88 0.49
CA LEU A 253 -22.18 -12.46 -0.07
C LEU A 253 -20.93 -11.57 0.01
N GLY A 254 -21.06 -10.35 0.54
CA GLY A 254 -19.98 -9.37 0.61
C GLY A 254 -19.91 -8.44 -0.61
N PRO A 255 -18.97 -7.47 -0.59
CA PRO A 255 -18.78 -6.51 -1.68
C PRO A 255 -18.38 -7.19 -3.00
N PHE A 256 -18.88 -6.70 -4.13
CA PHE A 256 -18.56 -7.27 -5.44
C PHE A 256 -18.36 -6.20 -6.53
N LEU A 257 -19.40 -5.76 -7.25
CA LEU A 257 -19.28 -4.77 -8.32
C LEU A 257 -18.95 -3.37 -7.78
N SER A 258 -19.29 -3.12 -6.52
CA SER A 258 -18.96 -1.89 -5.81
C SER A 258 -17.48 -1.70 -5.51
N LYS A 259 -16.64 -2.72 -5.73
CA LYS A 259 -15.18 -2.69 -5.51
C LYS A 259 -14.40 -3.08 -6.77
N SER A 260 -14.86 -4.12 -7.47
CA SER A 260 -14.14 -4.74 -8.60
C SER A 260 -14.00 -3.88 -9.87
N PHE A 261 -14.35 -2.60 -9.86
CA PHE A 261 -14.21 -1.71 -11.01
C PHE A 261 -12.81 -1.07 -11.10
N ALA A 262 -12.14 -0.83 -9.97
CA ALA A 262 -10.77 -0.33 -9.92
C ALA A 262 -10.19 -0.45 -8.49
N THR A 263 -8.95 -0.92 -8.39
CA THR A 263 -8.14 -0.79 -7.17
C THR A 263 -6.77 -0.28 -7.60
N THR A 264 -6.28 0.83 -7.02
CA THR A 264 -5.00 1.43 -7.44
C THR A 264 -3.92 1.14 -6.41
N ILE A 265 -2.68 0.86 -6.84
CA ILE A 265 -1.54 0.68 -5.95
C ILE A 265 -0.36 1.59 -6.30
N SER A 266 0.47 1.94 -5.30
CA SER A 266 1.75 2.61 -5.58
C SER A 266 2.73 1.63 -6.26
N PRO A 267 3.54 2.09 -7.22
CA PRO A 267 4.36 1.20 -8.06
C PRO A 267 5.61 0.66 -7.37
N TRP A 268 6.03 1.29 -6.25
CA TRP A 268 7.23 0.93 -5.51
C TRP A 268 6.89 -0.04 -4.37
N VAL A 269 7.57 -1.19 -4.34
CA VAL A 269 7.53 -2.14 -3.22
C VAL A 269 8.58 -1.71 -2.19
N VAL A 270 8.13 -1.12 -1.09
CA VAL A 270 9.00 -0.84 0.06
C VAL A 270 9.21 -2.15 0.81
N THR A 271 10.45 -2.66 0.80
CA THR A 271 10.72 -4.01 1.28
C THR A 271 10.57 -4.12 2.80
N ALA A 272 10.23 -5.31 3.29
CA ALA A 272 10.12 -5.57 4.73
C ALA A 272 11.41 -5.21 5.49
N GLU A 273 12.56 -5.37 4.85
CA GLU A 273 13.88 -5.02 5.40
C GLU A 273 14.11 -3.51 5.52
N ALA A 274 13.51 -2.70 4.64
CA ALA A 274 13.55 -1.23 4.76
C ALA A 274 12.65 -0.72 5.89
N LEU A 275 11.57 -1.45 6.18
CA LEU A 275 10.59 -1.10 7.21
C LEU A 275 10.99 -1.52 8.62
N GLU A 276 11.99 -2.39 8.76
CA GLU A 276 12.45 -2.94 10.04
C GLU A 276 12.71 -1.87 11.13
N PRO A 277 13.33 -0.72 10.84
CA PRO A 277 13.55 0.32 11.84
C PRO A 277 12.27 1.00 12.32
N PHE A 278 11.17 0.88 11.59
CA PHE A 278 9.89 1.53 11.89
C PHE A 278 8.88 0.57 12.53
N ARG A 279 9.31 -0.65 12.87
CA ARG A 279 8.51 -1.58 13.68
C ARG A 279 8.30 -1.05 15.09
N ARG A 280 7.10 -1.29 15.62
CA ARG A 280 6.66 -0.92 16.97
C ARG A 280 5.96 -2.11 17.64
N ALA A 281 5.84 -2.04 18.95
CA ALA A 281 4.89 -2.87 19.66
C ALA A 281 3.48 -2.58 19.15
N GLN A 282 2.72 -3.64 18.93
CA GLN A 282 1.31 -3.52 18.59
C GLN A 282 0.60 -2.75 19.72
N PRO A 283 -0.19 -1.71 19.41
CA PRO A 283 -0.95 -1.02 20.44
C PRO A 283 -1.81 -2.01 21.22
N PRO A 284 -1.83 -1.91 22.56
CA PRO A 284 -2.59 -2.83 23.38
C PRO A 284 -4.06 -2.75 23.02
N ARG A 285 -4.73 -3.91 23.03
CA ARG A 285 -6.18 -3.94 22.86
C ARG A 285 -6.85 -3.10 23.96
N PRO A 286 -7.95 -2.40 23.65
CA PRO A 286 -8.73 -1.69 24.66
C PRO A 286 -9.11 -2.58 25.84
N GLU A 287 -9.23 -1.99 27.02
CA GLU A 287 -9.65 -2.72 28.23
C GLU A 287 -10.99 -3.43 27.99
N GLY A 288 -11.05 -4.72 28.35
CA GLY A 288 -12.22 -5.57 28.16
C GLY A 288 -12.32 -6.26 26.80
N ASP A 289 -11.47 -5.94 25.84
CA ASP A 289 -11.39 -6.69 24.58
C ASP A 289 -10.81 -8.10 24.81
N PRO A 290 -11.28 -9.11 24.07
CA PRO A 290 -10.79 -10.47 24.21
C PRO A 290 -9.34 -10.58 23.71
N GLN A 291 -8.59 -11.51 24.28
CA GLN A 291 -7.32 -11.94 23.72
C GLN A 291 -7.56 -12.76 22.43
N PRO A 292 -6.72 -12.62 21.39
CA PRO A 292 -6.76 -13.52 20.23
C PRO A 292 -6.61 -14.98 20.64
N LEU A 293 -7.16 -15.89 19.84
CA LEU A 293 -6.85 -17.32 19.95
C LEU A 293 -5.36 -17.56 19.68
N ALA A 294 -4.81 -18.66 20.19
CA ALA A 294 -3.37 -18.94 20.17
C ALA A 294 -2.72 -18.87 18.78
N TYR A 295 -3.43 -19.27 17.70
CA TYR A 295 -2.89 -19.22 16.34
C TYR A 295 -2.71 -17.79 15.80
N LEU A 296 -3.29 -16.78 16.47
CA LEU A 296 -3.16 -15.36 16.17
C LEU A 296 -2.43 -14.60 17.28
N LEU A 297 -1.77 -15.28 18.20
CA LEU A 297 -1.05 -14.65 19.29
C LEU A 297 0.39 -15.15 19.34
N ASP A 298 1.31 -14.22 19.12
CA ASP A 298 2.75 -14.44 19.22
C ASP A 298 3.40 -13.23 19.89
N ASP A 299 4.30 -13.49 20.86
CA ASP A 299 4.93 -12.43 21.66
C ASP A 299 5.83 -11.53 20.81
N HIS A 300 6.51 -12.07 19.81
CA HIS A 300 7.37 -11.29 18.93
C HIS A 300 6.55 -10.37 18.03
N ASP A 301 5.43 -10.86 17.47
CA ASP A 301 4.46 -10.05 16.75
C ASP A 301 3.83 -8.96 17.65
N GLN A 302 3.47 -9.27 18.90
CA GLN A 302 2.95 -8.22 19.80
C GLN A 302 4.01 -7.15 20.12
N GLN A 303 5.29 -7.50 20.17
CA GLN A 303 6.37 -6.56 20.47
C GLN A 303 6.88 -5.77 19.24
N ARG A 304 6.69 -6.28 18.02
CA ARG A 304 7.31 -5.71 16.78
C ARG A 304 6.43 -5.76 15.52
N GLY A 305 5.19 -6.22 15.62
CA GLY A 305 4.30 -6.47 14.49
C GLY A 305 3.67 -5.21 13.90
N ALA A 306 3.53 -4.15 14.70
CA ALA A 306 3.04 -2.86 14.22
C ALA A 306 4.09 -2.11 13.41
N LEU A 307 3.62 -1.25 12.50
CA LEU A 307 4.46 -0.42 11.65
C LEU A 307 4.05 1.05 11.84
N ASP A 308 5.02 1.89 12.17
CA ASP A 308 4.82 3.34 12.29
C ASP A 308 4.93 4.00 10.91
N ILE A 309 3.79 3.99 10.21
CA ILE A 309 3.65 4.52 8.86
C ILE A 309 2.53 5.55 8.91
N GLU A 310 2.88 6.82 8.80
CA GLU A 310 1.91 7.90 8.62
C GLU A 310 1.28 7.78 7.24
N LEU A 311 -0.04 7.92 7.17
CA LEU A 311 -0.86 7.71 5.98
C LEU A 311 -1.67 8.97 5.68
N GLU A 312 -1.40 9.61 4.55
CA GLU A 312 -2.00 10.88 4.16
C GLU A 312 -2.93 10.70 2.95
N VAL A 313 -4.09 11.36 3.02
CA VAL A 313 -5.00 11.49 1.88
C VAL A 313 -5.08 12.94 1.44
N LEU A 314 -4.84 13.17 0.15
CA LEU A 314 -4.99 14.46 -0.50
C LEU A 314 -6.06 14.40 -1.59
N LEU A 315 -6.75 15.51 -1.79
CA LEU A 315 -7.70 15.73 -2.87
C LEU A 315 -7.31 16.97 -3.67
N LEU A 316 -7.23 16.82 -4.99
CA LEU A 316 -7.08 17.92 -5.92
C LEU A 316 -8.26 17.92 -6.89
N THR A 317 -9.12 18.94 -6.78
CA THR A 317 -10.26 19.08 -7.70
C THR A 317 -9.81 19.66 -9.04
N ALA A 318 -10.62 19.51 -10.08
CA ALA A 318 -10.38 20.13 -11.37
C ALA A 318 -10.26 21.67 -11.27
N GLN A 319 -11.08 22.31 -10.42
CA GLN A 319 -11.06 23.75 -10.22
C GLN A 319 -9.81 24.19 -9.45
N MET A 320 -9.47 23.51 -8.35
CA MET A 320 -8.22 23.77 -7.62
C MET A 320 -7.00 23.67 -8.53
N LYS A 321 -6.98 22.65 -9.42
CA LYS A 321 -5.91 22.49 -10.42
C LYS A 321 -5.87 23.63 -11.43
N ALA A 322 -7.02 24.08 -11.92
CA ALA A 322 -7.12 25.22 -12.85
C ALA A 322 -6.66 26.53 -12.19
N ASP A 323 -6.90 26.69 -10.89
CA ASP A 323 -6.52 27.86 -10.10
C ASP A 323 -5.05 27.80 -9.60
N GLY A 324 -4.31 26.74 -9.94
CA GLY A 324 -2.92 26.55 -9.51
C GLY A 324 -2.77 26.26 -8.01
N LEU A 325 -3.82 25.77 -7.35
CA LEU A 325 -3.79 25.38 -5.94
C LEU A 325 -3.17 23.99 -5.75
N ALA A 326 -2.48 23.82 -4.62
CA ALA A 326 -1.95 22.53 -4.22
C ALA A 326 -3.07 21.57 -3.77
N PRO A 327 -2.86 20.24 -3.83
CA PRO A 327 -3.78 19.27 -3.26
C PRO A 327 -4.09 19.58 -1.79
N HIS A 328 -5.36 19.45 -1.40
CA HIS A 328 -5.80 19.66 -0.02
C HIS A 328 -5.78 18.36 0.76
N ARG A 329 -5.19 18.37 1.96
CA ARG A 329 -5.19 17.22 2.86
C ARG A 329 -6.55 16.99 3.49
N LEU A 330 -7.18 15.87 3.15
CA LEU A 330 -8.43 15.42 3.74
C LEU A 330 -8.21 14.71 5.08
N GLY A 331 -7.13 13.93 5.19
CA GLY A 331 -6.87 13.14 6.37
C GLY A 331 -5.41 12.77 6.57
N LEU A 332 -5.02 12.59 7.83
CA LEU A 332 -3.72 12.09 8.27
C LEU A 332 -3.93 11.01 9.34
N SER A 333 -3.78 9.74 8.94
CA SER A 333 -3.90 8.56 9.78
C SER A 333 -2.52 7.92 9.99
N ASN A 334 -2.48 6.75 10.60
CA ASN A 334 -1.27 5.95 10.76
C ASN A 334 -1.62 4.46 10.77
N ALA A 335 -0.74 3.61 10.23
CA ALA A 335 -0.87 2.15 10.27
C ALA A 335 -0.86 1.57 11.70
N LEU A 336 -0.37 2.32 12.70
CA LEU A 336 -0.54 1.98 14.12
C LEU A 336 -2.02 1.85 14.55
N ASN A 337 -2.97 2.37 13.77
CA ASN A 337 -4.40 2.22 14.06
C ASN A 337 -4.98 0.84 13.64
N MET A 338 -4.18 -0.02 13.01
CA MET A 338 -4.58 -1.40 12.73
C MET A 338 -4.81 -2.17 14.03
N TYR A 339 -5.94 -2.87 14.13
CA TYR A 339 -6.26 -3.72 15.29
C TYR A 339 -5.68 -5.12 15.18
N TRP A 340 -5.45 -5.57 13.93
CA TRP A 340 -4.78 -6.82 13.61
C TRP A 340 -3.49 -6.52 12.85
N THR A 341 -2.40 -7.21 13.20
CA THR A 341 -1.11 -7.07 12.54
C THR A 341 -1.12 -7.74 11.17
N VAL A 342 -0.15 -7.39 10.32
CA VAL A 342 0.05 -8.06 9.03
C VAL A 342 0.36 -9.55 9.21
N ALA A 343 1.09 -9.92 10.27
CA ALA A 343 1.36 -11.32 10.59
C ALA A 343 0.06 -12.08 10.88
N GLN A 344 -0.85 -11.47 11.65
CA GLN A 344 -2.18 -12.04 11.92
C GLN A 344 -3.03 -12.18 10.65
N MET A 345 -2.94 -11.22 9.71
CA MET A 345 -3.61 -11.34 8.40
C MET A 345 -3.12 -12.57 7.63
N VAL A 346 -1.80 -12.75 7.50
CA VAL A 346 -1.18 -13.89 6.78
C VAL A 346 -1.50 -15.23 7.45
N ALA A 347 -1.35 -15.30 8.78
CA ALA A 347 -1.65 -16.50 9.55
C ALA A 347 -3.14 -16.88 9.41
N HIS A 348 -4.05 -15.92 9.54
CA HIS A 348 -5.48 -16.18 9.38
C HIS A 348 -5.84 -16.62 7.96
N HIS A 349 -5.29 -15.96 6.94
CA HIS A 349 -5.61 -16.26 5.55
C HIS A 349 -5.28 -17.70 5.17
N SER A 350 -4.19 -18.24 5.72
CA SER A 350 -3.69 -19.59 5.40
C SER A 350 -4.16 -20.67 6.38
N VAL A 351 -4.81 -20.32 7.50
CA VAL A 351 -5.12 -21.28 8.60
C VAL A 351 -5.99 -22.45 8.17
N ASN A 352 -6.82 -22.27 7.13
CA ASN A 352 -7.67 -23.32 6.57
C ASN A 352 -6.98 -24.17 5.49
N GLY A 353 -5.70 -23.93 5.22
CA GLY A 353 -4.94 -24.55 4.13
C GLY A 353 -4.97 -23.77 2.81
N CYS A 354 -5.48 -22.53 2.79
CA CYS A 354 -5.38 -21.65 1.62
C CYS A 354 -3.92 -21.48 1.21
N LYS A 355 -3.66 -21.58 -0.09
CA LYS A 355 -2.33 -21.46 -0.68
C LYS A 355 -2.07 -20.00 -1.07
N LEU A 356 -1.20 -19.32 -0.34
CA LEU A 356 -0.64 -18.04 -0.75
C LEU A 356 0.53 -18.25 -1.73
N GLN A 357 0.70 -17.31 -2.65
CA GLN A 357 1.69 -17.37 -3.72
C GLN A 357 2.53 -16.08 -3.79
N PRO A 358 3.78 -16.16 -4.26
CA PRO A 358 4.59 -14.97 -4.50
C PRO A 358 3.94 -13.97 -5.45
N GLY A 359 3.72 -12.76 -4.96
CA GLY A 359 3.01 -11.70 -5.69
C GLY A 359 1.51 -11.65 -5.44
N ASP A 360 0.93 -12.50 -4.59
CA ASP A 360 -0.40 -12.23 -4.04
C ASP A 360 -0.37 -10.93 -3.24
N LEU A 361 -1.51 -10.24 -3.24
CA LEU A 361 -1.66 -8.94 -2.60
C LEU A 361 -2.74 -9.01 -1.52
N LEU A 362 -2.40 -8.58 -0.29
CA LEU A 362 -3.38 -8.43 0.79
C LEU A 362 -3.62 -6.94 1.08
N GLY A 363 -4.83 -6.44 0.84
CA GLY A 363 -5.27 -5.12 1.30
C GLY A 363 -5.53 -5.16 2.81
N THR A 364 -5.19 -4.08 3.51
CA THR A 364 -5.43 -4.00 4.97
C THR A 364 -6.91 -3.80 5.30
N GLY A 365 -7.72 -3.32 4.36
CA GLY A 365 -8.92 -2.58 4.65
C GLY A 365 -8.58 -1.15 5.07
N THR A 366 -9.60 -0.29 5.01
CA THR A 366 -9.46 1.15 5.27
C THR A 366 -8.86 1.46 6.65
N LEU A 367 -7.83 2.31 6.68
CA LEU A 367 -7.04 2.65 7.87
C LEU A 367 -7.39 4.04 8.42
N SER A 368 -8.38 4.10 9.30
CA SER A 368 -8.77 5.32 10.02
C SER A 368 -8.17 5.41 11.42
N GLY A 369 -7.94 6.63 11.89
CA GLY A 369 -7.64 6.95 13.29
C GLY A 369 -8.87 7.32 14.13
N PRO A 370 -8.70 7.49 15.44
CA PRO A 370 -9.80 7.80 16.36
C PRO A 370 -10.33 9.24 16.26
N GLN A 371 -9.55 10.18 15.72
CA GLN A 371 -9.87 11.62 15.76
C GLN A 371 -10.39 12.13 14.40
N GLU A 372 -11.13 13.24 14.44
CA GLU A 372 -11.48 13.99 13.24
C GLU A 372 -10.22 14.38 12.46
N GLY A 373 -10.28 14.30 11.14
CA GLY A 373 -9.10 14.50 10.27
C GLY A 373 -8.17 13.29 10.18
N GLN A 374 -8.53 12.12 10.74
CA GLN A 374 -7.78 10.88 10.60
C GLN A 374 -8.54 9.78 9.84
N TYR A 375 -9.65 10.13 9.19
CA TYR A 375 -10.50 9.15 8.49
C TYR A 375 -9.88 8.68 7.17
N GLY A 376 -10.10 7.42 6.83
CA GLY A 376 -9.59 6.78 5.63
C GLY A 376 -10.56 6.77 4.45
N SER A 377 -11.73 7.40 4.55
CA SER A 377 -12.73 7.48 3.49
C SER A 377 -13.62 8.72 3.59
N LEU A 378 -14.21 9.18 2.48
CA LEU A 378 -15.22 10.24 2.52
C LEU A 378 -16.50 9.78 3.21
N LEU A 379 -16.83 8.48 3.12
CA LEU A 379 -17.97 7.91 3.84
C LEU A 379 -17.91 8.23 5.34
N GLU A 380 -16.74 8.10 5.96
CA GLU A 380 -16.52 8.45 7.36
C GLU A 380 -16.50 9.96 7.58
N MET A 381 -15.71 10.70 6.79
CA MET A 381 -15.56 12.17 6.93
C MET A 381 -16.89 12.90 6.84
N THR A 382 -17.81 12.39 6.03
CA THR A 382 -19.09 13.05 5.73
C THR A 382 -20.26 12.49 6.53
N ALA A 383 -19.99 11.64 7.53
CA ALA A 383 -21.01 10.94 8.32
C ALA A 383 -22.06 10.23 7.45
N GLY A 384 -21.61 9.50 6.44
CA GLY A 384 -22.48 8.79 5.50
C GLY A 384 -23.08 9.67 4.41
N GLY A 385 -22.49 10.83 4.10
CA GLY A 385 -23.07 11.79 3.18
C GLY A 385 -24.11 12.71 3.83
N LYS A 386 -23.98 13.01 5.13
CA LYS A 386 -24.84 13.95 5.86
C LYS A 386 -24.17 15.31 6.09
N GLN A 387 -22.85 15.37 6.11
CA GLN A 387 -22.07 16.58 6.36
C GLN A 387 -21.00 16.76 5.28
N PRO A 388 -20.91 17.91 4.61
CA PRO A 388 -19.89 18.13 3.58
C PRO A 388 -18.52 18.40 4.19
N VAL A 389 -17.46 17.95 3.49
CA VAL A 389 -16.11 18.49 3.66
C VAL A 389 -16.01 19.78 2.84
N THR A 390 -15.51 20.85 3.44
CA THR A 390 -15.25 22.14 2.75
C THR A 390 -13.78 22.25 2.39
N LEU A 391 -13.49 22.54 1.12
CA LEU A 391 -12.16 22.68 0.56
C LEU A 391 -11.68 24.14 0.62
N PRO A 392 -10.36 24.40 0.51
CA PRO A 392 -9.80 25.75 0.69
C PRO A 392 -10.32 26.83 -0.27
N ASN A 393 -10.83 26.44 -1.44
CA ASN A 393 -11.42 27.35 -2.43
C ASN A 393 -12.95 27.49 -2.28
N GLY A 394 -13.54 26.96 -1.20
CA GLY A 394 -14.98 27.01 -0.94
C GLY A 394 -15.80 25.90 -1.63
N GLU A 395 -15.18 25.06 -2.45
CA GLU A 395 -15.85 23.84 -2.93
C GLU A 395 -16.20 22.90 -1.77
N THR A 396 -17.25 22.10 -1.95
CA THR A 396 -17.62 21.06 -0.99
C THR A 396 -17.63 19.68 -1.61
N ARG A 397 -17.38 18.64 -0.81
CA ARG A 397 -17.53 17.23 -1.21
C ARG A 397 -18.31 16.44 -0.18
N MET A 398 -19.26 15.65 -0.67
CA MET A 398 -19.88 14.53 0.06
C MET A 398 -19.24 13.20 -0.35
N PHE A 399 -19.00 13.07 -1.64
CA PHE A 399 -18.37 11.95 -2.32
C PHE A 399 -17.60 12.51 -3.52
N LEU A 400 -16.76 11.69 -4.14
CA LEU A 400 -15.92 12.09 -5.25
C LEU A 400 -16.76 12.51 -6.47
N GLN A 401 -16.33 13.58 -7.13
CA GLN A 401 -16.92 14.12 -8.36
C GLN A 401 -16.00 13.88 -9.56
N ARG A 402 -16.51 14.11 -10.76
CA ARG A 402 -15.72 14.04 -12.00
C ARG A 402 -14.53 15.01 -11.92
N GLY A 403 -13.35 14.53 -12.29
CA GLY A 403 -12.13 15.32 -12.32
C GLY A 403 -11.44 15.49 -10.97
N ASP A 404 -12.00 14.95 -9.89
CA ASP A 404 -11.29 14.85 -8.62
C ASP A 404 -10.12 13.87 -8.75
N GLU A 405 -8.95 14.29 -8.29
CA GLU A 405 -7.74 13.48 -8.18
C GLU A 405 -7.50 13.16 -6.71
N VAL A 406 -7.55 11.87 -6.36
CA VAL A 406 -7.18 11.38 -5.03
C VAL A 406 -5.72 10.98 -5.06
N ILE A 407 -4.95 11.40 -4.06
CA ILE A 407 -3.54 11.09 -3.91
C ILE A 407 -3.32 10.57 -2.50
N LEU A 408 -2.88 9.33 -2.38
CA LEU A 408 -2.43 8.73 -1.13
C LEU A 408 -0.91 8.84 -1.03
N ARG A 409 -0.42 9.13 0.17
CA ARG A 409 1.00 9.14 0.52
C ARG A 409 1.23 8.39 1.82
N ALA A 410 2.41 7.80 1.95
CA ALA A 410 2.82 7.14 3.18
C ALA A 410 4.27 7.49 3.50
N ARG A 411 4.55 7.71 4.79
CA ARG A 411 5.88 8.01 5.27
C ARG A 411 6.14 7.41 6.64
N CYS A 412 7.29 6.77 6.80
CA CYS A 412 7.76 6.26 8.07
C CYS A 412 8.62 7.31 8.76
N HIS A 413 8.36 7.56 10.04
CA HIS A 413 9.11 8.49 10.86
C HIS A 413 9.53 7.83 12.17
N ARG A 414 10.81 7.96 12.52
CA ARG A 414 11.33 7.57 13.83
C ARG A 414 12.51 8.46 14.18
N GLU A 415 12.59 8.85 15.44
CA GLU A 415 13.74 9.61 15.94
C GLU A 415 15.05 8.87 15.60
N GLU A 416 16.08 9.64 15.24
CA GLU A 416 17.41 9.15 14.84
C GLU A 416 17.48 8.30 13.56
N HIS A 417 16.36 8.08 12.87
CA HIS A 417 16.31 7.36 11.60
C HIS A 417 15.93 8.30 10.45
N VAL A 418 16.57 8.14 9.30
CA VAL A 418 16.14 8.83 8.08
C VAL A 418 14.76 8.32 7.68
N SER A 419 13.84 9.25 7.47
CA SER A 419 12.48 8.94 7.03
C SER A 419 12.46 8.28 5.65
N ILE A 420 11.56 7.33 5.43
CA ILE A 420 11.36 6.68 4.12
C ILE A 420 9.89 6.78 3.72
N GLY A 421 9.61 6.80 2.43
CA GLY A 421 8.24 6.91 1.91
C GLY A 421 7.94 5.91 0.79
N PHE A 422 6.70 5.96 0.31
CA PHE A 422 6.18 4.96 -0.63
C PHE A 422 5.98 5.53 -2.05
N GLY A 423 6.34 6.80 -2.26
CA GLY A 423 5.84 7.58 -3.39
C GLY A 423 4.34 7.80 -3.23
N GLU A 424 3.62 7.78 -4.36
CA GLU A 424 2.19 8.11 -4.39
C GLU A 424 1.36 7.00 -5.00
N CYS A 425 0.17 6.77 -4.45
CA CYS A 425 -0.92 6.07 -5.09
C CYS A 425 -2.00 7.11 -5.47
N ARG A 426 -2.11 7.43 -6.76
CA ARG A 426 -3.03 8.47 -7.25
C ARG A 426 -3.93 7.99 -8.38
N GLY A 427 -5.10 8.59 -8.50
CA GLY A 427 -6.03 8.35 -9.61
C GLY A 427 -7.01 9.50 -9.79
N VAL A 428 -7.39 9.76 -11.04
CA VAL A 428 -8.35 10.80 -11.43
C VAL A 428 -9.69 10.17 -11.79
N VAL A 429 -10.77 10.67 -11.21
CA VAL A 429 -12.13 10.21 -11.48
C VAL A 429 -12.63 10.72 -12.83
N LEU A 430 -13.07 9.79 -13.68
CA LEU A 430 -13.80 10.03 -14.93
C LEU A 430 -15.27 9.62 -14.79
N ASP A 431 -16.12 10.11 -15.68
CA ASP A 431 -17.53 9.65 -15.77
C ASP A 431 -17.70 8.29 -16.45
#